data_AF-A0A2M8NP47-F1
#
_entry.id   AF-A0A2M8NP47-F1
#
_cell.length_a   1.000
_cell.length_b   1.000
_cell.length_c   1.000
_cell.angle_alpha   90.00
_cell.angle_beta   90.00
_cell.angle_gamma   90.00
#
_symmetry.space_group_name_H-M   'P 1'
#
loop_
_entity.id
_entity.type
_entity.pdbx_description
1 polymer ?
#
loop_
_entity_poly.entity_id
_entity_poly.type
_entity_poly.pdbx_seq_one_letter_code
_entity_poly.pdbx_strand_id
1 'polypeptide(L)'
;MKSITGLIDSVPHRVEVIFDVKRSIGMPGGAIGHLSGLSAKPQANFGIGVMVGGNTFLKTMVQIFLKLYPRYQNQYYLADSVEAALTIIAEKRAAVQTDKTVRR
;
A
#
# COMPACT_ATOMS: atom_id res chain seq x y z
N MET A 1 -14.36 -10.25 -12.84
CA MET A 1 -14.02 -9.18 -11.88
C MET A 1 -12.59 -8.72 -12.18
N LYS A 2 -12.33 -7.45 -12.53
CA LYS A 2 -10.95 -6.97 -12.76
C LYS A 2 -10.23 -6.91 -11.41
N SER A 3 -9.04 -7.50 -11.29
CA SER A 3 -8.20 -7.37 -10.09
C SER A 3 -7.72 -5.91 -9.94
N ILE A 4 -7.43 -5.49 -8.71
CA ILE A 4 -6.85 -4.16 -8.42
C ILE A 4 -5.61 -3.88 -9.29
N THR A 5 -4.80 -4.91 -9.53
CA THR A 5 -3.61 -4.85 -10.38
C THR A 5 -3.96 -4.38 -11.81
N GLY A 6 -5.03 -4.92 -12.40
CA GLY A 6 -5.46 -4.55 -13.74
C GLY A 6 -6.04 -3.13 -13.83
N LEU A 7 -6.50 -2.55 -12.72
CA LEU A 7 -6.91 -1.14 -12.67
C LEU A 7 -5.69 -0.22 -12.61
N ILE A 8 -4.69 -0.57 -11.80
CA ILE A 8 -3.44 0.22 -11.67
C ILE A 8 -2.67 0.25 -13.00
N ASP A 9 -2.60 -0.89 -13.69
CA ASP A 9 -1.92 -0.97 -14.99
C ASP A 9 -2.71 -0.29 -16.13
N SER A 10 -4.00 0.00 -15.94
CA SER A 10 -4.84 0.61 -16.97
C SER A 10 -4.67 2.12 -17.12
N VAL A 11 -3.98 2.78 -16.18
CA VAL A 11 -3.78 4.22 -16.19
C VAL A 11 -2.31 4.58 -16.44
N PRO A 12 -1.99 5.66 -17.19
CA PRO A 12 -0.61 6.01 -17.51
C PRO A 12 0.11 6.80 -16.40
N HIS A 13 -0.42 6.80 -15.17
CA HIS A 13 0.10 7.59 -14.06
C HIS A 13 0.21 6.77 -12.79
N ARG A 14 1.05 7.24 -11.86
CA ARG A 14 1.24 6.62 -10.55
C ARG A 14 -0.06 6.64 -9.74
N VAL A 15 -0.43 5.50 -9.16
CA VAL A 15 -1.62 5.32 -8.32
C VAL A 15 -1.22 4.94 -6.91
N GLU A 16 -1.73 5.69 -5.94
CA GLU A 16 -1.69 5.36 -4.52
C GLU A 16 -3.01 4.72 -4.09
N VAL A 17 -2.92 3.72 -3.22
CA VAL A 17 -4.07 2.88 -2.84
C VAL A 17 -4.34 3.05 -1.35
N ILE A 18 -5.59 3.30 -0.99
CA ILE A 18 -6.05 3.27 0.40
C ILE A 18 -6.80 1.95 0.63
N PHE A 19 -6.31 1.15 1.58
CA PHE A 19 -6.96 -0.08 2.01
C PHE A 19 -7.77 0.19 3.28
N ASP A 20 -9.05 0.55 3.15
CA ASP A 20 -9.92 0.71 4.31
C ASP A 20 -10.40 -0.66 4.81
N VAL A 21 -9.88 -1.06 5.96
CA VAL A 21 -10.17 -2.33 6.63
C VAL A 21 -10.87 -2.12 7.98
N LYS A 22 -11.46 -0.95 8.22
CA LYS A 22 -12.16 -0.64 9.48
C LYS A 22 -13.29 -1.62 9.80
N ARG A 23 -13.97 -2.12 8.77
CA ARG A 23 -15.08 -3.08 8.91
C ARG A 23 -14.65 -4.53 8.67
N SER A 24 -13.36 -4.80 8.51
CA SER A 24 -12.86 -6.15 8.29
C SER A 24 -12.80 -6.90 9.63
N ILE A 25 -13.66 -7.91 9.78
CA ILE A 25 -13.76 -8.74 10.99
C ILE A 25 -12.51 -9.63 11.15
N GLY A 26 -11.80 -9.93 10.05
CA GLY A 26 -10.55 -10.68 10.05
C GLY A 26 -9.90 -10.70 8.67
N MET A 27 -8.75 -11.36 8.56
CA MET A 27 -8.15 -11.65 7.26
C MET A 27 -8.91 -12.82 6.61
N PRO A 28 -9.37 -12.73 5.35
CA PRO A 28 -9.95 -13.87 4.65
C PRO A 28 -8.94 -15.02 4.59
N GLY A 29 -9.42 -16.26 4.72
CA GLY A 29 -8.57 -17.44 4.52
C GLY A 29 -7.83 -17.35 3.17
N GLY A 30 -6.51 -17.53 3.18
CA GLY A 30 -5.67 -17.42 1.97
C GLY A 30 -5.14 -16.02 1.65
N ALA A 31 -5.51 -14.98 2.39
CA ALA A 31 -4.99 -13.61 2.16
C ALA A 31 -3.46 -13.52 2.25
N ILE A 32 -2.83 -14.27 3.17
CA ILE A 32 -1.36 -14.37 3.26
C ILE A 32 -0.76 -15.01 2.01
N GLY A 33 -1.41 -16.05 1.46
CA GLY A 33 -1.00 -16.68 0.20
C GLY A 33 -1.16 -15.75 -1.01
N HIS A 34 -2.15 -14.87 -1.00
CA HIS A 34 -2.26 -13.82 -2.02
C HIS A 34 -1.19 -12.73 -1.88
N LEU A 35 -0.76 -12.41 -0.65
CA LEU A 35 0.35 -11.48 -0.40
C LEU A 35 1.70 -12.03 -0.92
N SER A 36 1.96 -13.33 -0.83
CA SER A 36 3.17 -13.91 -1.44
C SER A 36 3.13 -13.84 -2.98
N GLY A 37 1.95 -13.97 -3.58
CA GLY A 37 1.73 -13.79 -5.02
C GLY A 37 1.87 -12.34 -5.51
N LEU A 38 1.47 -11.35 -4.70
CA LEU A 38 1.71 -9.92 -4.98
C LEU A 38 3.20 -9.59 -5.09
N SER A 39 4.06 -10.44 -4.54
CA SER A 39 5.51 -10.27 -4.58
C SER A 39 6.16 -10.61 -5.93
N ALA A 40 5.42 -11.27 -6.83
CA ALA A 40 5.96 -11.80 -8.07
C ALA A 40 6.13 -10.76 -9.19
N LYS A 41 5.34 -9.67 -9.20
CA LYS A 41 5.48 -8.58 -10.18
C LYS A 41 5.16 -7.22 -9.57
N PRO A 42 6.16 -6.33 -9.38
CA PRO A 42 5.88 -4.94 -9.07
C PRO A 42 5.10 -4.30 -10.22
N GLN A 43 3.97 -3.67 -9.90
CA GLN A 43 3.17 -2.94 -10.89
C GLN A 43 3.87 -1.62 -11.21
N ALA A 44 4.03 -1.32 -12.50
CA ALA A 44 4.80 -0.15 -12.96
C ALA A 44 4.22 1.17 -12.42
N ASN A 45 2.90 1.24 -12.24
CA ASN A 45 2.20 2.43 -11.80
C ASN A 45 1.88 2.43 -10.30
N PHE A 46 2.25 1.40 -9.55
CA PHE A 46 1.95 1.37 -8.12
C PHE A 46 2.87 2.34 -7.36
N GLY A 47 2.26 3.24 -6.60
CA GLY A 47 2.96 4.18 -5.75
C GLY A 47 3.18 3.65 -4.35
N ILE A 48 2.26 3.99 -3.45
CA ILE A 48 2.22 3.49 -2.08
C ILE A 48 0.83 2.97 -1.75
N GLY A 49 0.77 2.07 -0.80
CA GLY A 49 -0.44 1.59 -0.16
C GLY A 49 -0.54 2.12 1.26
N VAL A 50 -1.69 2.65 1.66
CA VAL A 50 -1.94 3.04 3.05
C VAL A 50 -3.13 2.25 3.58
N MET A 51 -2.90 1.44 4.61
CA MET A 51 -3.96 0.69 5.26
C MET A 51 -4.59 1.51 6.38
N VAL A 52 -5.90 1.65 6.32
CA VAL A 52 -6.69 2.43 7.27
C VAL A 52 -7.47 1.49 8.19
N GLY A 53 -7.27 1.65 9.49
CA GLY A 53 -7.97 0.88 10.52
C GLY A 53 -7.40 -0.53 10.70
N GLY A 54 -8.29 -1.51 10.83
CA GLY A 54 -7.94 -2.90 11.15
C GLY A 54 -7.74 -3.13 12.65
N ASN A 55 -8.06 -4.34 13.10
CA ASN A 55 -7.80 -4.74 14.47
C ASN A 55 -6.29 -4.92 14.73
N THR A 56 -5.92 -5.08 16.01
CA THR A 56 -4.52 -5.29 16.42
C THR A 56 -3.87 -6.43 15.65
N PHE A 57 -4.61 -7.52 15.40
CA PHE A 57 -4.12 -8.66 14.64
C PHE A 57 -3.68 -8.28 13.22
N LEU A 58 -4.50 -7.56 12.45
CA LEU A 58 -4.14 -7.11 11.10
C LEU A 58 -2.92 -6.19 11.12
N LYS A 59 -2.88 -5.23 12.07
CA LYS A 59 -1.73 -4.33 12.23
C LYS A 59 -0.44 -5.12 12.51
N THR A 60 -0.49 -6.10 13.41
CA THR A 60 0.65 -6.99 13.69
C THR A 60 1.06 -7.82 12.48
N MET A 61 0.12 -8.38 11.73
CA MET A 61 0.42 -9.17 10.52
C MET A 61 1.13 -8.32 9.46
N VAL A 62 0.66 -7.09 9.22
CA VAL A 62 1.34 -6.17 8.29
C VAL A 62 2.73 -5.82 8.78
N GLN A 63 2.91 -5.56 10.08
CA GLN A 63 4.23 -5.29 10.63
C GLN A 63 5.19 -6.48 10.46
N ILE A 64 4.74 -7.71 10.69
CA ILE A 64 5.54 -8.91 10.46
C ILE A 64 5.90 -9.02 8.97
N PHE A 65 4.93 -8.83 8.07
CA PHE A 65 5.18 -8.84 6.63
C PHE A 65 6.25 -7.81 6.23
N LEU A 66 6.15 -6.56 6.72
CA LEU A 66 7.12 -5.53 6.40
C LEU A 66 8.51 -5.79 6.99
N LYS A 67 8.60 -6.53 8.11
CA LYS A 67 9.89 -7.00 8.65
C LYS A 67 10.48 -8.12 7.80
N LEU A 68 9.66 -9.06 7.32
CA LEU A 68 10.11 -10.18 6.49
C LEU A 68 10.49 -9.75 5.07
N TYR A 69 9.87 -8.68 4.56
CA TYR A 69 10.10 -8.18 3.21
C TYR A 69 10.48 -6.69 3.21
N PRO A 70 11.73 -6.34 3.58
CA PRO A 70 12.19 -4.96 3.71
C PRO A 70 11.98 -4.09 2.45
N ARG A 71 12.01 -4.70 1.26
CA ARG A 71 11.74 -4.02 -0.02
C ARG A 71 10.38 -3.32 -0.07
N TYR A 72 9.42 -3.74 0.76
CA TYR A 72 8.07 -3.17 0.82
C TYR A 72 7.87 -2.11 1.92
N GLN A 73 8.85 -1.90 2.80
CA GLN A 73 8.73 -0.95 3.91
C GLN A 73 8.44 0.48 3.46
N ASN A 74 8.98 0.87 2.29
CA ASN A 74 8.75 2.21 1.74
C ASN A 74 7.47 2.32 0.91
N GLN A 75 6.78 1.20 0.68
CA GLN A 75 5.59 1.12 -0.17
C GLN A 75 4.30 0.97 0.64
N TYR A 76 4.33 0.44 1.86
CA TYR A 76 3.13 0.23 2.67
C TYR A 76 3.19 0.97 4.00
N TYR A 77 2.11 1.68 4.32
CA TYR A 77 1.96 2.49 5.53
C TYR A 77 0.66 2.14 6.25
N LEU A 78 0.59 2.45 7.55
CA LEU A 78 -0.60 2.32 8.37
C LEU A 78 -1.12 3.71 8.74
N ALA A 79 -2.43 3.86 8.78
CA ALA A 79 -3.12 5.08 9.21
C ALA A 79 -4.36 4.72 10.05
N ASP A 80 -4.75 5.59 10.97
CA ASP A 80 -5.94 5.37 11.80
C ASP A 80 -7.23 5.90 11.15
N SER A 81 -7.10 6.79 10.16
CA SER A 81 -8.23 7.35 9.40
C SER A 81 -7.90 7.54 7.92
N VAL A 82 -8.93 7.76 7.10
CA VAL A 82 -8.76 8.02 5.66
C VAL A 82 -8.07 9.37 5.45
N GLU A 83 -8.40 10.36 6.26
CA GLU A 83 -7.79 11.68 6.27
C GLU A 83 -6.28 11.57 6.57
N ALA A 84 -5.91 10.79 7.60
CA ALA A 84 -4.51 10.53 7.91
C ALA A 84 -3.79 9.80 6.75
N ALA A 85 -4.46 8.87 6.07
CA ALA A 85 -3.90 8.21 4.90
C ALA A 85 -3.66 9.18 3.73
N LEU A 86 -4.58 10.11 3.49
CA LEU A 86 -4.44 11.14 2.48
C LEU A 86 -3.27 12.08 2.80
N THR A 87 -3.09 12.45 4.06
CA THR A 87 -1.92 13.24 4.51
C THR A 87 -0.61 12.51 4.20
N ILE A 88 -0.50 11.23 4.55
CA ILE A 88 0.68 10.40 4.24
C ILE A 88 0.95 10.38 2.72
N ILE A 89 -0.09 10.20 1.91
CA ILE A 89 0.05 10.21 0.44
C ILE A 89 0.57 11.56 -0.05
N ALA A 90 0.03 12.67 0.46
CA ALA A 90 0.45 14.02 0.09
C ALA A 90 1.94 14.25 0.43
N GLU A 91 2.37 13.91 1.64
CA GLU A 91 3.76 14.02 2.08
C GLU A 91 4.72 13.21 1.20
N LYS A 92 4.34 11.96 0.88
CA LYS A 92 5.17 11.09 0.04
C LYS A 92 5.20 11.54 -1.41
N ARG A 93 4.12 12.13 -1.93
CA ARG A 93 4.12 12.76 -3.25
C ARG A 93 5.06 13.96 -3.31
N ALA A 94 5.03 14.83 -2.29
CA ALA A 94 5.93 15.97 -2.18
C ALA A 94 7.40 15.54 -2.14
N ALA A 95 7.74 14.55 -1.31
CA ALA A 95 9.11 14.03 -1.20
C ALA A 95 9.66 13.47 -2.54
N VAL A 96 8.82 12.77 -3.31
CA VAL A 96 9.20 12.22 -4.63
C VAL A 96 9.37 13.33 -5.68
N GLN A 97 8.60 14.42 -5.58
CA GLN A 97 8.75 15.55 -6.49
C GLN A 97 10.06 16.30 -6.22
N THR A 98 10.43 16.52 -4.96
CA THR A 98 11.66 17.23 -4.58
C THR A 98 12.94 16.52 -5.06
N ASP A 99 13.03 15.19 -4.99
CA ASP A 99 14.23 14.44 -5.45
C ASP A 99 14.38 14.48 -6.99
N LYS A 100 13.29 14.70 -7.74
CA LYS A 100 13.34 14.86 -9.20
C LYS A 100 13.79 16.25 -9.65
N THR A 101 13.55 17.28 -8.83
CA THR A 101 13.95 18.66 -9.13
C THR A 101 15.42 18.94 -8.80
N VAL A 102 16.00 18.24 -7.83
CA VAL A 102 17.40 18.45 -7.40
C VAL A 102 18.41 17.75 -8.34
N ARG A 103 17.97 16.74 -9.10
CA ARG A 103 18.84 15.96 -10.02
C ARG A 103 18.76 16.39 -11.48
N ARG A 104 18.26 17.59 -11.77
CA ARG A 104 18.19 18.17 -13.13
C ARG A 104 19.14 19.34 -13.27
#